data_AF-A0A7Y7IJR3-F1
#
_entry.id   AF-A0A7Y7IJR3-F1
#
_cell.length_a   1.000
_cell.length_b   1.000
_cell.length_c   1.000
_cell.angle_alpha   90.00
_cell.angle_beta   90.00
_cell.angle_gamma   90.00
#
_symmetry.space_group_name_H-M   'P 1'
#
loop_
_entity.id
_entity.type
_entity.pdbx_description
1 polymer ?
#
loop_
_entity_poly.entity_id
_entity_poly.type
_entity_poly.pdbx_seq_one_letter_code
_entity_poly.pdbx_strand_id
1 'polypeptide(L)' 'MAKNKLDGVTFNKLMDEFGEAAAVETLNDVNAGRIRAETVEKYLYTDETKEDYAERLRSE' A
#
# COMPACT_ATOMS: atom_id res chain seq x y z
N MET A 1 -17.48 4.46 9.94
CA MET A 1 -16.11 4.00 9.65
C MET A 1 -15.51 4.97 8.64
N ALA A 2 -14.43 5.67 8.98
CA ALA A 2 -13.74 6.52 8.01
C ALA A 2 -13.25 5.63 6.86
N LYS A 3 -13.49 6.02 5.61
CA LYS A 3 -13.02 5.27 4.45
C LYS A 3 -11.48 5.31 4.47
N ASN A 4 -10.83 4.15 4.56
CA ASN A 4 -9.38 4.06 4.47
C ASN A 4 -8.92 4.71 3.16
N LYS A 5 -7.89 5.55 3.25
CA LYS A 5 -7.36 6.30 2.10
C LYS A 5 -6.31 5.51 1.31
N LEU A 6 -5.78 4.45 1.90
CA LEU A 6 -4.90 3.47 1.24
C LEU A 6 -5.75 2.27 0.81
N ASP A 7 -5.55 1.79 -0.42
CA ASP A 7 -6.26 0.62 -0.92
C ASP A 7 -5.61 -0.69 -0.44
N GLY A 8 -6.38 -1.77 -0.50
CA GLY A 8 -5.94 -3.08 -0.01
C GLY A 8 -4.77 -3.69 -0.78
N VAL A 9 -4.60 -3.39 -2.08
CA VAL A 9 -3.49 -3.95 -2.87
C VAL A 9 -2.18 -3.34 -2.40
N THR A 10 -2.13 -2.01 -2.30
CA THR A 10 -0.96 -1.27 -1.78
C THR A 10 -0.64 -1.66 -0.34
N PHE A 11 -1.65 -1.89 0.49
CA PHE A 11 -1.45 -2.37 1.85
C PHE A 11 -0.80 -3.78 1.89
N ASN A 12 -1.28 -4.73 1.08
CA ASN A 12 -0.69 -6.07 1.02
C ASN A 12 0.77 -6.01 0.53
N LYS A 13 1.08 -5.20 -0.48
CA LYS A 13 2.47 -5.05 -0.96
C LYS A 13 3.39 -4.50 0.13
N LEU A 14 2.92 -3.53 0.91
CA LEU A 14 3.67 -3.03 2.06
C LEU A 14 3.91 -4.12 3.12
N MET A 15 2.91 -4.99 3.36
CA MET A 15 3.09 -6.11 4.27
C MET A 15 4.12 -7.11 3.75
N ASP A 16 4.09 -7.43 2.46
CA ASP A 16 5.00 -8.42 1.86
C ASP A 16 6.45 -7.93 1.82
N GLU A 17 6.67 -6.66 1.49
CA GLU A 17 8.02 -6.10 1.32
C GLU A 17 8.64 -5.57 2.62
N PHE A 18 7.82 -4.96 3.49
CA PHE A 18 8.31 -4.23 4.66
C PHE A 18 7.75 -4.76 6.00
N GLY A 19 6.79 -5.70 5.95
CA GLY A 19 6.17 -6.29 7.12
C GLY A 19 4.93 -5.53 7.63
N GLU A 20 4.16 -6.21 8.48
CA GLU A 20 2.88 -5.71 9.02
C GLU A 20 3.01 -4.37 9.73
N ALA A 21 4.05 -4.19 10.56
CA ALA A 21 4.25 -2.96 11.32
C ALA A 21 4.39 -1.73 10.41
N ALA A 22 5.19 -1.86 9.34
CA ALA A 22 5.38 -0.78 8.37
C ALA A 22 4.11 -0.49 7.56
N ALA A 23 3.35 -1.52 7.19
CA ALA A 23 2.08 -1.37 6.48
C ALA A 23 1.04 -0.63 7.34
N VAL A 24 0.92 -0.98 8.62
CA VAL A 24 0.00 -0.34 9.56
C VAL A 24 0.40 1.10 9.85
N GLU A 25 1.69 1.37 10.07
CA GLU A 25 2.20 2.73 10.27
C GLU A 25 1.92 3.62 9.05
N THR A 26 2.21 3.11 7.85
CA THR A 26 1.94 3.81 6.58
C THR A 26 0.45 4.10 6.41
N LEU A 27 -0.42 3.14 6.68
CA LEU A 27 -1.88 3.33 6.64
C LEU A 27 -2.32 4.44 7.60
N ASN A 28 -1.77 4.47 8.81
CA ASN A 28 -2.08 5.51 9.80
C ASN A 28 -1.63 6.89 9.33
N ASP A 29 -0.44 7.01 8.76
CA ASP A 29 0.07 8.28 8.23
C ASP A 29 -0.73 8.80 7.04
N VAL A 30 -1.16 7.91 6.13
CA VAL A 30 -2.05 8.27 5.02
C VAL A 30 -3.40 8.73 5.57
N ASN A 31 -3.98 7.99 6.52
CA ASN A 31 -5.26 8.34 7.12
C ASN A 31 -5.19 9.69 7.86
N ALA A 32 -4.11 9.93 8.61
CA ALA A 32 -3.81 11.19 9.29
C ALA A 32 -3.48 12.35 8.32
N GLY A 33 -3.28 12.06 7.02
CA GLY A 33 -2.96 13.07 6.01
C GLY A 33 -1.53 13.60 6.08
N ARG A 34 -0.62 12.89 6.78
CA ARG A 34 0.81 13.19 6.82
C ARG A 34 1.47 12.88 5.49
N ILE A 35 1.00 11.83 4.82
CA ILE A 35 1.43 11.43 3.48
C ILE A 35 0.21 11.21 2.58
N ARG A 36 0.41 11.37 1.27
CA ARG A 36 -0.63 11.07 0.27
C ARG A 36 -0.48 9.64 -0.20
N ALA A 37 -1.60 8.94 -0.38
CA ALA A 37 -1.61 7.57 -0.94
C ALA A 37 -0.89 7.52 -2.31
N GLU A 38 -1.10 8.54 -3.15
CA GLU A 38 -0.43 8.72 -4.45
C GLU A 38 1.10 8.66 -4.35
N THR A 39 1.66 9.20 -3.26
CA THR A 39 3.10 9.24 -3.03
C THR A 39 3.62 7.88 -2.61
N VAL A 40 2.87 7.17 -1.76
CA VAL A 40 3.18 5.79 -1.37
C VAL A 40 3.20 4.91 -2.61
N GLU A 41 2.14 4.96 -3.43
CA GLU A 41 2.06 4.17 -4.66
C GLU A 41 3.21 4.47 -5.63
N LYS A 42 3.53 5.76 -5.85
CA LYS A 42 4.62 6.15 -6.74
C LYS A 42 5.97 5.52 -6.37
N TYR A 43 6.28 5.42 -5.08
CA TYR A 43 7.56 4.89 -4.60
C TYR A 43 7.52 3.39 -4.32
N LEU A 44 6.34 2.83 -4.06
CA LEU A 44 6.16 1.40 -3.83
C LEU A 44 6.18 0.61 -5.14
N TYR A 45 5.66 1.19 -6.23
CA TYR A 45 5.57 0.58 -7.56
C TYR A 45 6.64 1.13 -8.51
N THR A 46 7.87 1.36 -8.04
CA THR A 46 8.98 1.84 -8.89
C THR A 46 9.48 0.79 -9.86
N ASP A 47 9.51 -0.47 -9.41
CA ASP A 47 10.12 -1.59 -10.14
C ASP A 47 9.08 -2.52 -10.78
N GLU A 48 7.81 -2.44 -10.37
CA GLU A 48 6.68 -3.17 -10.96
C GLU A 48 5.41 -2.32 -10.93
N THR A 49 4.43 -2.63 -11.78
CA THR A 49 3.15 -1.90 -11.77
C THR A 49 2.22 -2.44 -10.69
N LYS A 50 1.26 -1.60 -10.27
CA LYS A 50 0.20 -2.00 -9.35
C LYS A 50 -0.68 -3.12 -9.90
N GLU A 51 -0.85 -3.16 -11.22
CA GLU A 51 -1.64 -4.18 -11.91
C GLU A 51 -0.94 -5.54 -11.83
N ASP A 52 0.37 -5.59 -12.12
CA ASP A 52 1.17 -6.82 -12.05
C ASP A 52 1.16 -7.42 -10.64
N TYR A 53 1.36 -6.59 -9.61
CA TYR A 53 1.30 -7.06 -8.23
C TYR A 53 -0.13 -7.52 -7.85
N ALA A 54 -1.17 -6.83 -8.31
CA ALA A 54 -2.55 -7.25 -8.05
C ALA A 54 -2.88 -8.61 -8.71
N GLU A 55 -2.31 -8.92 -9.87
CA GLU A 55 -2.46 -10.23 -10.52
C GLU A 55 -1.74 -11.33 -9.76
N ARG A 56 -0.52 -11.05 -9.25
CA ARG A 56 0.21 -11.96 -8.36
C ARG A 56 -0.58 -12.29 -7.10
N LEU A 57 -1.10 -11.27 -6.42
CA LEU A 57 -1.89 -11.43 -5.19
C LEU A 57 -3.17 -12.27 -5.38
N ARG A 58 -3.75 -12.27 -6.59
CA ARG A 58 -4.91 -13.13 -6.92
C ARG A 58 -4.53 -14.57 -7.24
N SER A 59 -3.26 -14.80 -7.57
CA SER A 59 -2.73 -16.11 -7.97
C SER A 59 -2.13 -16.89 -6.80
N GLU A 60 -2.00 -16.25 -5.63
CA GLU A 60 -1.67 -16.87 -4.33
C GLU A 60 -2.92 -17.40 -3.62
#